data_AF-A0AA36J7K7-F1
#
_entry.id   AF-A0AA36J7K7-F1
#
_cell.length_a   1.000
_cell.length_b   1.000
_cell.length_c   1.000
_cell.angle_alpha   90.00
_cell.angle_beta   90.00
_cell.angle_gamma   90.00
#
_symmetry.space_group_name_H-M   'P 1'
#
loop_
_entity.id
_entity.type
_entity.pdbx_description
1 polymer ?
#
loop_
_entity_poly.entity_id
_entity_poly.type
_entity_poly.pdbx_seq_one_letter_code
_entity_poly.pdbx_strand_id
1 'polypeptide(L)'
;MARSVAASFRRRQEAPHLPVNEKVDRTTRNRIEDTSSKVPLYKGTLWKLNTDGDAKEKTHWLKRDMWVAFNGSLCYFSIKENKRLVLVDGSKLAGAKVSPLTGAARDFAFRLECMNQDEHEKDVNLCFSAESPEEFSKWTGLLIHSANMDGAIQTMRLGGDVAAEIKQFRLNVKNRRIKVGEDKKDQFAPVFKAKLWKVKAEGDRKKEVDWFEREMWIAKNGSLVYWSKKEDRELVYYTSDDIAKAKITLIPNDDSCKPWTFQVQLPPSGEVEFASGEFAAESEAMRDCWIEEFEKLQSS
;
A
#
# COMPACT_ATOMS: atom_id res chain seq x y z
N MET A 1 74.50 -31.32 10.09
CA MET A 1 73.05 -31.55 10.29
C MET A 1 72.30 -30.32 9.80
N ALA A 2 71.72 -30.35 8.60
CA ALA A 2 70.92 -29.25 8.06
C ALA A 2 69.54 -29.82 7.68
N ARG A 3 68.48 -29.32 8.34
CA ARG A 3 67.09 -29.72 8.12
C ARG A 3 66.50 -28.91 6.97
N SER A 4 66.00 -29.61 5.95
CA SER A 4 65.20 -29.09 4.85
C SER A 4 63.77 -28.81 5.33
N VAL A 5 63.24 -27.62 5.04
CA VAL A 5 61.86 -27.22 5.33
C VAL A 5 61.10 -27.19 4.01
N ALA A 6 60.15 -28.11 3.83
CA ALA A 6 59.28 -28.16 2.66
C ALA A 6 58.11 -27.18 2.81
N ALA A 7 57.95 -26.29 1.83
CA ALA A 7 56.85 -25.34 1.74
C ALA A 7 55.58 -26.01 1.19
N SER A 8 54.49 -25.93 1.96
CA SER A 8 53.16 -26.44 1.57
C SER A 8 52.39 -25.36 0.80
N PHE A 9 52.17 -25.60 -0.50
CA PHE A 9 51.34 -24.78 -1.38
C PHE A 9 49.84 -25.02 -1.06
N ARG A 10 49.17 -24.03 -0.47
CA ARG A 10 47.71 -24.02 -0.33
C ARG A 10 47.05 -23.67 -1.66
N ARG A 11 46.37 -24.65 -2.26
CA ARG A 11 45.52 -24.51 -3.46
C ARG A 11 44.29 -23.65 -3.10
N ARG A 12 44.14 -22.47 -3.72
CA ARG A 12 42.92 -21.63 -3.62
C ARG A 12 41.75 -22.42 -4.22
N GLN A 13 40.70 -22.67 -3.43
CA GLN A 13 39.43 -23.16 -3.95
C GLN A 13 38.68 -21.98 -4.56
N GLU A 14 38.32 -22.08 -5.84
CA GLU A 14 37.43 -21.15 -6.52
C GLU A 14 36.03 -21.26 -5.93
N ALA A 15 35.41 -20.11 -5.65
CA ALA A 15 34.06 -20.05 -5.12
C ALA A 15 33.04 -20.54 -6.17
N PRO A 16 32.02 -21.32 -5.77
CA PRO A 16 31.01 -21.81 -6.70
C PRO A 16 30.21 -20.66 -7.30
N HIS A 17 30.07 -20.68 -8.62
CA HIS A 17 29.21 -19.78 -9.39
C HIS A 17 27.76 -19.86 -8.88
N LEU A 18 27.25 -18.74 -8.35
CA LEU A 18 25.82 -18.62 -8.02
C LEU A 18 24.99 -18.55 -9.32
N PRO A 19 23.84 -19.23 -9.39
CA PRO A 19 22.99 -19.22 -10.56
C PRO A 19 22.43 -17.82 -10.82
N VAL A 20 22.53 -17.40 -12.08
CA VAL A 20 22.02 -16.14 -12.61
C VAL A 20 20.49 -16.14 -12.53
N ASN A 21 19.91 -15.09 -11.95
CA ASN A 21 18.47 -14.86 -11.76
C ASN A 21 17.63 -15.24 -12.99
N GLU A 22 16.95 -16.38 -12.90
CA GLU A 22 15.95 -16.82 -13.86
C GLU A 22 14.75 -15.85 -13.78
N LYS A 23 14.45 -15.15 -14.87
CA LYS A 23 13.33 -14.20 -14.93
C LYS A 23 12.02 -14.99 -14.82
N VAL A 24 11.42 -14.99 -13.63
CA VAL A 24 10.09 -15.55 -13.40
C VAL A 24 9.10 -14.80 -14.28
N ASP A 25 8.58 -15.48 -15.31
CA ASP A 25 7.61 -14.91 -16.24
C ASP A 25 6.27 -14.73 -15.50
N ARG A 26 5.98 -13.49 -15.13
CA ARG A 26 4.77 -13.15 -14.37
C ARG A 26 3.60 -13.16 -15.35
N THR A 27 2.94 -14.31 -15.47
CA THR A 27 1.69 -14.46 -16.21
C THR A 27 0.70 -13.39 -15.73
N THR A 28 0.27 -12.53 -16.66
CA THR A 28 -0.68 -11.46 -16.35
C THR A 28 -2.03 -12.09 -16.04
N ARG A 29 -2.33 -12.30 -14.75
CA ARG A 29 -3.65 -12.75 -14.34
C ARG A 29 -4.63 -11.61 -14.57
N ASN A 30 -5.60 -11.80 -15.46
CA ASN A 30 -6.74 -10.90 -15.62
C ASN A 30 -7.53 -10.89 -14.31
N ARG A 31 -7.38 -9.83 -13.52
CA ARG A 31 -8.10 -9.65 -12.25
C ARG A 31 -9.42 -8.94 -12.53
N ILE A 32 -10.47 -9.37 -11.84
CA ILE A 32 -11.80 -8.78 -11.94
C ILE A 32 -11.78 -7.43 -11.23
N GLU A 33 -12.26 -6.39 -11.91
CA GLU A 33 -12.42 -5.05 -11.34
C GLU A 33 -13.69 -4.99 -10.49
N ASP A 34 -13.60 -4.42 -9.29
CA ASP A 34 -14.76 -4.13 -8.46
C ASP A 34 -15.41 -2.83 -8.91
N THR A 35 -16.60 -2.96 -9.51
CA THR A 35 -17.45 -1.87 -9.99
C THR A 35 -18.61 -1.57 -9.05
N SER A 36 -18.61 -2.14 -7.84
CA SER A 36 -19.68 -1.90 -6.87
C SER A 36 -19.69 -0.44 -6.41
N SER A 37 -20.87 0.18 -6.52
CA SER A 37 -21.13 1.56 -6.07
C SER A 37 -21.74 1.62 -4.67
N LYS A 38 -22.17 0.46 -4.14
CA LYS A 38 -22.76 0.31 -2.80
C LYS A 38 -21.68 0.44 -1.72
N VAL A 39 -22.07 0.98 -0.58
CA VAL A 39 -21.20 1.03 0.61
C VAL A 39 -20.76 -0.39 0.98
N PRO A 40 -19.46 -0.65 1.17
CA PRO A 40 -18.97 -1.96 1.57
C PRO A 40 -19.45 -2.29 2.98
N LEU A 41 -19.54 -3.58 3.27
CA LEU A 41 -19.87 -4.07 4.61
C LEU A 41 -18.81 -3.63 5.63
N TYR A 42 -17.55 -3.53 5.18
CA TYR A 42 -16.45 -3.01 5.98
C TYR A 42 -15.30 -2.56 5.09
N LYS A 43 -14.53 -1.58 5.57
CA LYS A 43 -13.31 -1.11 4.93
C LYS A 43 -12.24 -0.84 5.98
N GLY A 44 -11.00 -1.09 5.61
CA GLY A 44 -9.84 -0.86 6.48
C GLY A 44 -8.54 -1.15 5.76
N THR A 45 -7.46 -1.25 6.52
CA THR A 45 -6.15 -1.56 5.96
C THR A 45 -5.63 -2.87 6.55
N LEU A 46 -5.18 -3.78 5.70
CA LEU A 46 -4.59 -5.06 6.08
C LEU A 46 -3.17 -5.17 5.52
N TRP A 47 -2.30 -5.87 6.23
CA TRP A 47 -1.06 -6.39 5.68
C TRP A 47 -1.36 -7.71 4.98
N LYS A 48 -1.22 -7.76 3.66
CA LYS A 48 -1.37 -8.99 2.86
C LYS A 48 0.01 -9.59 2.59
N LEU A 49 0.17 -10.88 2.83
CA LEU A 49 1.37 -11.61 2.43
C LEU A 49 1.45 -11.70 0.90
N ASN A 50 2.64 -11.47 0.34
CA ASN A 50 2.88 -11.69 -1.08
C ASN A 50 2.64 -13.15 -1.46
N THR A 51 2.28 -13.38 -2.72
CA THR A 51 2.31 -14.73 -3.28
C THR A 51 3.72 -15.29 -3.11
N ASP A 52 3.82 -16.50 -2.55
CA ASP A 52 5.08 -17.19 -2.21
C ASP A 52 5.95 -16.47 -1.16
N GLY A 53 5.40 -15.49 -0.45
CA GLY A 53 6.10 -14.80 0.64
C GLY A 53 6.20 -15.65 1.90
N ASP A 54 7.34 -15.60 2.58
CA ASP A 54 7.50 -16.12 3.94
C ASP A 54 6.76 -15.24 4.96
N ALA A 55 5.82 -15.84 5.70
CA ALA A 55 5.07 -15.18 6.78
C ALA A 55 5.96 -14.67 7.93
N LYS A 56 7.16 -15.24 8.12
CA LYS A 56 8.14 -14.83 9.13
C LYS A 56 8.97 -13.61 8.73
N GLU A 57 8.91 -13.20 7.46
CA GLU A 57 9.67 -12.07 6.94
C GLU A 57 8.79 -10.82 6.78
N LYS A 58 9.01 -9.79 7.61
CA LYS A 58 8.19 -8.55 7.61
C LYS A 58 8.14 -7.86 6.25
N THR A 59 9.18 -8.01 5.43
CA THR A 59 9.33 -7.40 4.10
C THR A 59 8.44 -8.03 3.03
N HIS A 60 7.97 -9.26 3.26
CA HIS A 60 7.05 -9.98 2.37
C HIS A 60 5.58 -9.59 2.57
N TRP A 61 5.28 -8.85 3.63
CA TRP A 61 3.95 -8.33 3.91
C TRP A 61 3.77 -6.94 3.32
N LEU A 62 2.72 -6.77 2.51
CA LEU A 62 2.39 -5.49 1.90
C LEU A 62 1.09 -4.95 2.46
N LYS A 63 1.13 -3.71 2.96
CA LYS A 63 -0.04 -3.01 3.44
C LYS A 63 -0.95 -2.63 2.25
N ARG A 64 -2.25 -2.91 2.36
CA ARG A 64 -3.27 -2.72 1.33
C ARG A 64 -4.54 -2.13 1.93
N ASP A 65 -5.12 -1.15 1.25
CA ASP A 65 -6.48 -0.71 1.53
C ASP A 65 -7.44 -1.75 0.95
N MET A 66 -8.25 -2.34 1.83
CA MET A 66 -9.11 -3.48 1.54
C MET A 66 -10.53 -3.21 2.04
N TRP A 67 -11.49 -3.89 1.43
CA TRP A 67 -12.89 -3.84 1.85
C TRP A 67 -13.61 -5.14 1.51
N VAL A 68 -14.68 -5.42 2.26
CA VAL A 68 -15.65 -6.46 1.88
C VAL A 68 -16.81 -5.77 1.19
N ALA A 69 -16.95 -5.99 -0.11
CA ALA A 69 -18.02 -5.41 -0.92
C ALA A 69 -19.39 -5.95 -0.47
N PHE A 70 -20.47 -5.26 -0.85
CA PHE A 70 -21.84 -5.64 -0.48
C PHE A 70 -22.21 -7.07 -0.93
N ASN A 71 -21.61 -7.56 -2.01
CA ASN A 71 -21.82 -8.92 -2.51
C ASN A 71 -20.97 -9.99 -1.79
N GLY A 72 -20.31 -9.63 -0.68
CA GLY A 72 -19.42 -10.52 0.08
C GLY A 72 -18.01 -10.66 -0.51
N SER A 73 -17.69 -10.03 -1.64
CA SER A 73 -16.35 -10.14 -2.24
C SER A 73 -15.31 -9.39 -1.42
N LEU A 74 -14.15 -10.01 -1.17
CA LEU A 74 -13.00 -9.35 -0.58
C LEU A 74 -12.22 -8.61 -1.68
N CYS A 75 -12.14 -7.30 -1.57
CA CYS A 75 -11.58 -6.42 -2.59
C CYS A 75 -10.41 -5.59 -2.03
N TYR A 76 -9.61 -5.01 -2.93
CA TYR A 76 -8.50 -4.13 -2.58
C TYR A 76 -8.18 -3.13 -3.69
N PHE A 77 -7.49 -2.05 -3.34
CA PHE A 77 -7.02 -1.09 -4.34
C PHE A 77 -5.63 -1.47 -4.86
N SER A 78 -5.51 -1.65 -6.18
CA SER A 78 -4.24 -1.87 -6.86
C SER A 78 -3.63 -0.55 -7.30
N ILE A 79 -2.59 -0.11 -6.60
CA ILE A 79 -1.83 1.11 -6.94
C ILE A 79 -1.24 0.99 -8.37
N LYS A 80 -0.75 -0.20 -8.71
CA LYS A 80 -0.10 -0.46 -10.02
C LYS A 80 -1.07 -0.26 -11.18
N GLU A 81 -2.31 -0.69 -11.01
CA GLU A 81 -3.35 -0.63 -12.04
C GLU A 81 -4.26 0.59 -11.87
N ASN A 82 -4.09 1.35 -10.78
CA ASN A 82 -4.97 2.43 -10.34
C ASN A 82 -6.45 2.03 -10.34
N LYS A 83 -6.74 0.81 -9.86
CA LYS A 83 -8.07 0.16 -9.96
C LYS A 83 -8.48 -0.53 -8.66
N ARG A 84 -9.79 -0.60 -8.45
CA ARG A 84 -10.42 -1.47 -7.44
C ARG A 84 -10.48 -2.89 -7.97
N LEU A 85 -9.84 -3.85 -7.30
CA LEU A 85 -9.80 -5.24 -7.77
C LEU A 85 -10.41 -6.18 -6.75
N VAL A 86 -11.11 -7.20 -7.26
CA VAL A 86 -11.59 -8.33 -6.47
C VAL A 86 -10.40 -9.25 -6.20
N LEU A 87 -10.12 -9.52 -4.92
CA LEU A 87 -9.10 -10.47 -4.50
C LEU A 87 -9.68 -11.88 -4.37
N VAL A 88 -10.86 -11.99 -3.75
CA VAL A 88 -11.65 -13.21 -3.62
C VAL A 88 -13.10 -12.82 -3.87
N ASP A 89 -13.74 -13.43 -4.85
CA ASP A 89 -15.16 -13.20 -5.10
C ASP A 89 -16.03 -13.79 -3.99
N GLY A 90 -17.25 -13.28 -3.83
CA GLY A 90 -18.17 -13.74 -2.78
C GLY A 90 -18.47 -15.24 -2.84
N SER A 91 -18.54 -15.84 -4.04
CA SER A 91 -18.77 -17.28 -4.19
C SER A 91 -17.59 -18.12 -3.68
N LYS A 92 -16.34 -17.70 -3.91
CA LYS A 92 -15.14 -18.36 -3.35
C LYS A 92 -14.95 -18.09 -1.87
N LEU A 93 -15.50 -16.99 -1.37
CA LEU A 93 -15.47 -16.68 0.05
C LEU A 93 -16.50 -17.52 0.83
N ALA A 94 -17.60 -17.92 0.20
CA ALA A 94 -18.58 -18.83 0.79
C ALA A 94 -17.91 -20.17 1.17
N GLY A 95 -18.11 -20.62 2.40
CA GLY A 95 -17.44 -21.80 2.97
C GLY A 95 -15.96 -21.61 3.31
N ALA A 96 -15.39 -20.41 3.13
CA ALA A 96 -13.99 -20.18 3.45
C ALA A 96 -13.72 -20.30 4.96
N LYS A 97 -12.55 -20.83 5.30
CA LYS A 97 -12.11 -20.96 6.68
C LYS A 97 -11.19 -19.80 7.05
N VAL A 98 -11.50 -19.15 8.17
CA VAL A 98 -10.65 -18.11 8.76
C VAL A 98 -10.03 -18.64 10.04
N SER A 99 -8.71 -18.59 10.16
CA SER A 99 -8.00 -19.08 11.35
C SER A 99 -6.82 -18.18 11.74
N PRO A 100 -6.52 -18.00 13.03
CA PRO A 100 -5.32 -17.28 13.47
C PRO A 100 -4.04 -17.90 12.91
N LEU A 101 -3.05 -17.08 12.59
CA LEU A 101 -1.73 -17.49 12.11
C LEU A 101 -0.67 -17.15 13.17
N THR A 102 -0.18 -18.17 13.88
CA THR A 102 0.85 -18.01 14.90
C THR A 102 2.26 -18.03 14.28
N GLY A 103 3.21 -17.35 14.95
CA GLY A 103 4.61 -17.31 14.50
C GLY A 103 4.88 -16.49 13.24
N ALA A 104 3.91 -15.70 12.78
CA ALA A 104 4.13 -14.71 11.72
C ALA A 104 4.97 -13.54 12.23
N ALA A 105 5.62 -12.84 11.30
CA ALA A 105 6.43 -11.64 11.60
C ALA A 105 5.60 -10.45 12.10
N ARG A 106 4.27 -10.52 11.95
CA ARG A 106 3.32 -9.48 12.31
C ARG A 106 2.30 -10.04 13.27
N ASP A 107 1.98 -9.24 14.27
CA ASP A 107 0.94 -9.56 15.22
C ASP A 107 -0.44 -9.59 14.53
N PHE A 108 -1.39 -10.24 15.19
CA PHE A 108 -2.77 -10.34 14.73
C PHE A 108 -2.87 -10.86 13.29
N ALA A 109 -2.05 -11.85 12.96
CA ALA A 109 -2.07 -12.50 11.67
C ALA A 109 -3.16 -13.58 11.63
N PHE A 110 -3.79 -13.75 10.47
CA PHE A 110 -4.76 -14.80 10.19
C PHE A 110 -4.59 -15.32 8.76
N ARG A 111 -5.11 -16.53 8.54
CA ARG A 111 -5.19 -17.18 7.24
C ARG A 111 -6.66 -17.26 6.81
N LEU A 112 -6.89 -17.01 5.54
CA LEU A 112 -8.13 -17.22 4.82
C LEU A 112 -7.91 -18.36 3.81
N GLU A 113 -8.57 -19.49 4.02
CA GLU A 113 -8.52 -20.68 3.18
C GLU A 113 -9.84 -20.79 2.42
N CYS A 114 -9.84 -20.46 1.13
CA CYS A 114 -11.00 -20.56 0.24
C CYS A 114 -10.92 -21.86 -0.55
N MET A 115 -11.91 -22.73 -0.37
CA MET A 115 -12.01 -24.00 -1.10
C MET A 115 -12.65 -23.74 -2.46
N ASN A 116 -12.04 -24.25 -3.53
CA ASN A 116 -12.73 -24.26 -4.82
C ASN A 116 -13.64 -25.48 -4.92
N GLN A 117 -14.81 -25.30 -5.53
CA GLN A 117 -15.72 -26.41 -5.84
C GLN A 117 -15.29 -27.17 -7.10
N ASP A 118 -14.46 -26.56 -7.95
CA ASP A 118 -13.91 -27.17 -9.15
C ASP A 118 -12.59 -27.88 -8.80
N GLU A 119 -12.54 -29.21 -8.99
CA GLU A 119 -11.35 -30.04 -8.76
C GLU A 119 -10.13 -29.59 -9.59
N HIS A 120 -10.35 -28.83 -10.66
CA HIS A 120 -9.27 -28.33 -11.52
C HIS A 120 -8.69 -26.98 -11.05
N GLU A 121 -9.30 -26.29 -10.07
CA GLU A 121 -8.80 -25.01 -9.56
C GLU A 121 -8.14 -25.16 -8.16
N LYS A 122 -6.89 -24.71 -8.02
CA LYS A 122 -6.16 -24.78 -6.74
C LYS A 122 -6.77 -23.88 -5.68
N ASP A 123 -6.96 -24.43 -4.47
CA ASP A 123 -7.41 -23.68 -3.30
C ASP A 123 -6.64 -22.37 -3.10
N VAL A 124 -7.38 -21.33 -2.74
CA VAL A 124 -6.82 -20.00 -2.54
C VAL A 124 -6.52 -19.80 -1.06
N ASN A 125 -5.23 -19.81 -0.72
CA ASN A 125 -4.74 -19.59 0.63
C ASN A 125 -4.09 -18.21 0.73
N LEU A 126 -4.67 -17.34 1.56
CA LEU A 126 -4.20 -15.97 1.75
C LEU A 126 -3.88 -15.72 3.22
N CYS A 127 -2.76 -15.05 3.49
CA CYS A 127 -2.38 -14.64 4.83
C CYS A 127 -2.50 -13.12 4.96
N PHE A 128 -3.12 -12.69 6.06
CA PHE A 128 -3.34 -11.29 6.41
C PHE A 128 -2.85 -11.00 7.82
N SER A 129 -2.65 -9.72 8.13
CA SER A 129 -2.42 -9.22 9.49
C SER A 129 -3.05 -7.84 9.65
N ALA A 130 -3.75 -7.65 10.77
CA ALA A 130 -4.33 -6.37 11.15
C ALA A 130 -3.33 -5.52 11.96
N GLU A 131 -3.60 -4.22 12.11
CA GLU A 131 -2.72 -3.33 12.88
C GLU A 131 -2.98 -3.37 14.39
N SER A 132 -4.13 -3.89 14.79
CA SER A 132 -4.57 -3.95 16.19
C SER A 132 -5.44 -5.19 16.45
N PRO A 133 -5.62 -5.61 17.70
CA PRO A 133 -6.50 -6.73 18.03
C PRO A 133 -7.99 -6.43 17.76
N GLU A 134 -8.41 -5.17 17.85
CA GLU A 134 -9.77 -4.75 17.50
C GLU A 134 -10.02 -4.90 16.00
N GLU A 135 -9.08 -4.42 15.17
CA GLU A 135 -9.18 -4.57 13.71
C GLU A 135 -9.13 -6.04 13.31
N PHE A 136 -8.30 -6.85 13.94
CA PHE A 136 -8.28 -8.31 13.75
C PHE A 136 -9.63 -8.94 14.00
N SER A 137 -10.26 -8.60 15.14
CA SER A 137 -11.55 -9.16 15.53
C SER A 137 -12.66 -8.76 14.55
N LYS A 138 -12.68 -7.50 14.10
CA LYS A 138 -13.63 -7.02 13.08
C LYS A 138 -13.45 -7.73 11.74
N TRP A 139 -12.21 -7.79 11.23
CA TRP A 139 -11.91 -8.41 9.95
C TRP A 139 -12.24 -9.91 9.96
N THR A 140 -11.77 -10.64 10.96
CA THR A 140 -12.02 -12.09 11.05
C THR A 140 -13.50 -12.38 11.29
N GLY A 141 -14.18 -11.65 12.18
CA GLY A 141 -15.61 -11.80 12.43
C GLY A 141 -16.45 -11.58 11.17
N LEU A 142 -16.14 -10.54 10.39
CA LEU A 142 -16.85 -10.26 9.14
C LEU A 142 -16.57 -11.30 8.05
N LEU A 143 -15.32 -11.76 7.91
CA LEU A 143 -14.98 -12.79 6.93
C LEU A 143 -15.62 -14.14 7.29
N ILE A 144 -15.65 -14.50 8.57
CA ILE A 144 -16.38 -15.69 9.06
C ILE A 144 -17.87 -15.55 8.77
N HIS A 145 -18.45 -14.38 9.05
CA HIS A 145 -19.85 -14.13 8.74
C HIS A 145 -20.14 -14.25 7.24
N SER A 146 -19.28 -13.68 6.39
CA SER A 146 -19.41 -13.75 4.92
C SER A 146 -19.23 -15.18 4.40
N ALA A 147 -18.34 -15.96 5.02
CA ALA A 147 -18.14 -17.36 4.67
C ALA A 147 -19.34 -18.25 5.03
N ASN A 148 -20.06 -17.94 6.10
CA ASN A 148 -21.24 -18.69 6.54
C ASN A 148 -22.54 -18.25 5.87
N MET A 149 -22.51 -17.24 4.99
CA MET A 149 -23.68 -16.81 4.23
C MET A 149 -23.89 -17.74 3.04
N ASP A 150 -24.62 -18.85 3.25
CA ASP A 150 -25.04 -19.75 2.18
C ASP A 150 -26.02 -19.03 1.22
N GLY A 151 -25.51 -18.50 0.11
CA GLY A 151 -26.28 -18.04 -1.05
C GLY A 151 -27.26 -16.87 -0.83
N ALA A 152 -27.50 -16.42 0.41
CA ALA A 152 -28.61 -15.56 0.79
C ALA A 152 -28.30 -14.05 0.81
N ILE A 153 -27.18 -13.60 0.24
CA ILE A 153 -26.89 -12.16 0.12
C ILE A 153 -27.86 -11.48 -0.88
N GLN A 154 -28.62 -12.22 -1.68
CA GLN A 154 -29.53 -11.63 -2.67
C GLN A 154 -30.73 -10.85 -2.07
N THR A 155 -31.07 -10.98 -0.78
CA THR A 155 -32.31 -10.37 -0.26
C THR A 155 -32.26 -9.86 1.18
N MET A 156 -31.14 -9.32 1.66
CA MET A 156 -31.26 -8.38 2.78
C MET A 156 -31.95 -7.11 2.26
N ARG A 157 -33.29 -7.11 2.32
CA ARG A 157 -34.15 -5.92 2.19
C ARG A 157 -33.81 -4.99 3.35
N LEU A 158 -32.74 -4.21 3.18
CA LEU A 158 -32.48 -3.05 4.01
C LEU A 158 -33.70 -2.14 3.86
N GLY A 159 -34.43 -1.93 4.96
CA GLY A 159 -35.65 -1.14 5.01
C GLY A 159 -35.45 0.28 4.46
N GLY A 160 -36.56 0.98 4.20
CA GLY A 160 -36.62 2.25 3.47
C GLY A 160 -35.68 3.39 3.93
N ASP A 161 -35.05 3.28 5.10
CA ASP A 161 -34.07 4.24 5.59
C ASP A 161 -32.70 4.20 4.88
N VAL A 162 -32.30 3.08 4.24
CA VAL A 162 -31.00 3.01 3.55
C VAL A 162 -31.02 3.71 2.18
N ALA A 163 -32.21 3.91 1.59
CA ALA A 163 -32.35 4.66 0.34
C ALA A 163 -31.98 6.14 0.48
N ALA A 164 -32.06 6.70 1.70
CA ALA A 164 -31.62 8.06 1.99
C ALA A 164 -30.08 8.17 2.19
N GLU A 165 -29.38 7.05 2.38
CA GLU A 165 -27.93 6.97 2.56
C GLU A 165 -27.18 6.38 1.36
N ILE A 166 -27.67 6.59 0.13
CA ILE A 166 -26.86 6.38 -1.08
C ILE A 166 -25.83 7.52 -1.20
N LYS A 167 -24.96 7.65 -0.18
CA LYS A 167 -23.66 8.29 -0.36
C LYS A 167 -22.87 7.32 -1.23
N GLN A 168 -22.64 7.73 -2.48
CA GLN A 168 -21.78 7.02 -3.41
C GLN A 168 -20.52 6.56 -2.66
N PHE A 169 -20.23 5.26 -2.72
CA PHE A 169 -19.10 4.71 -1.99
C PHE A 169 -17.80 5.32 -2.53
N ARG A 170 -17.27 6.33 -1.82
CA ARG A 170 -15.96 6.91 -2.11
C ARG A 170 -14.90 6.17 -1.33
N LEU A 171 -14.06 5.41 -2.04
CA LEU A 171 -12.93 4.74 -1.45
C LEU A 171 -11.84 5.77 -1.16
N ASN A 172 -11.47 5.94 0.10
CA ASN A 172 -10.34 6.77 0.49
C ASN A 172 -9.07 5.90 0.51
N VAL A 173 -8.26 5.99 -0.54
CA VAL A 173 -7.02 5.21 -0.66
C VAL A 173 -5.91 5.94 0.10
N LYS A 174 -5.40 5.30 1.16
CA LYS A 174 -4.41 5.88 2.08
C LYS A 174 -2.99 5.44 1.74
N ASN A 175 -2.82 4.28 1.12
CA ASN A 175 -1.50 3.74 0.82
C ASN A 175 -1.25 3.62 -0.68
N ARG A 176 -0.48 4.57 -1.23
CA ARG A 176 -0.09 4.63 -2.64
C ARG A 176 1.42 4.48 -2.90
N ARG A 177 2.18 4.03 -1.90
CA ARG A 177 3.65 3.99 -2.00
C ARG A 177 4.11 2.97 -3.04
N ILE A 178 4.96 3.41 -3.97
CA ILE A 178 5.58 2.56 -4.99
C ILE A 178 7.07 2.42 -4.67
N LYS A 179 7.59 1.20 -4.71
CA LYS A 179 9.03 0.94 -4.53
C LYS A 179 9.78 1.35 -5.79
N VAL A 180 10.88 2.09 -5.64
CA VAL A 180 11.80 2.37 -6.73
C VAL A 180 12.58 1.09 -7.06
N GLY A 181 12.51 0.64 -8.32
CA GLY A 181 13.27 -0.52 -8.82
C GLY A 181 14.72 -0.14 -9.12
N GLU A 182 15.65 -1.08 -8.96
CA GLU A 182 17.08 -0.83 -9.21
C GLU A 182 17.37 -0.50 -10.67
N ASP A 183 16.59 -1.06 -11.58
CA ASP A 183 16.64 -0.87 -13.03
C ASP A 183 16.27 0.55 -13.47
N LYS A 184 15.61 1.33 -12.60
CA LYS A 184 15.12 2.68 -12.91
C LYS A 184 15.71 3.77 -12.01
N LYS A 185 16.73 3.46 -11.21
CA LYS A 185 17.31 4.40 -10.23
C LYS A 185 17.66 5.77 -10.82
N ASP A 186 18.18 5.84 -12.05
CA ASP A 186 18.52 7.13 -12.67
C ASP A 186 17.30 8.04 -12.89
N GLN A 187 16.15 7.49 -13.27
CA GLN A 187 14.91 8.25 -13.46
C GLN A 187 14.38 8.84 -12.13
N PHE A 188 14.77 8.25 -11.01
CA PHE A 188 14.39 8.68 -9.66
C PHE A 188 15.47 9.52 -8.95
N ALA A 189 16.56 9.85 -9.64
CA ALA A 189 17.59 10.73 -9.11
C ALA A 189 17.01 12.14 -8.83
N PRO A 190 17.47 12.82 -7.77
CA PRO A 190 16.92 14.11 -7.36
C PRO A 190 17.26 15.24 -8.34
N VAL A 191 16.24 16.01 -8.72
CA VAL A 191 16.36 17.33 -9.38
C VAL A 191 16.30 18.43 -8.34
N PHE A 192 15.34 18.34 -7.41
CA PHE A 192 15.23 19.22 -6.25
C PHE A 192 15.06 18.37 -4.99
N LYS A 193 15.90 18.60 -3.97
CA LYS A 193 15.97 17.75 -2.77
C LYS A 193 16.09 18.60 -1.51
N ALA A 194 15.17 18.40 -0.58
CA ALA A 194 15.15 19.10 0.70
C ALA A 194 14.40 18.29 1.76
N LYS A 195 14.45 18.77 3.00
CA LYS A 195 13.64 18.22 4.09
C LYS A 195 12.23 18.79 4.04
N LEU A 196 11.25 17.94 4.34
CA LEU A 196 9.86 18.33 4.56
C LEU A 196 9.36 17.65 5.83
N TRP A 197 8.64 18.41 6.65
CA TRP A 197 7.74 17.84 7.64
C TRP A 197 6.49 17.36 6.94
N LYS A 198 5.98 16.20 7.34
CA LYS A 198 4.77 15.63 6.78
C LYS A 198 3.86 15.12 7.88
N VAL A 199 2.56 15.39 7.76
CA VAL A 199 1.54 14.80 8.64
C VAL A 199 1.38 13.30 8.36
N LYS A 200 1.25 12.48 9.41
CA LYS A 200 0.93 11.05 9.26
C LYS A 200 -0.46 10.83 8.69
N ALA A 201 -0.68 9.62 8.16
CA ALA A 201 -2.02 9.25 7.70
C ALA A 201 -2.98 9.36 8.89
N GLU A 202 -4.08 10.10 8.70
CA GLU A 202 -5.07 10.43 9.75
C GLU A 202 -4.52 11.26 10.92
N GLY A 203 -3.34 11.86 10.76
CA GLY A 203 -2.80 12.82 11.70
C GLY A 203 -3.54 14.15 11.64
N ASP A 204 -3.43 14.91 12.71
CA ASP A 204 -3.95 16.26 12.84
C ASP A 204 -2.80 17.27 12.69
N ARG A 205 -2.88 18.15 11.69
CA ARG A 205 -1.88 19.20 11.46
C ARG A 205 -1.69 20.15 12.63
N LYS A 206 -2.65 20.22 13.55
CA LYS A 206 -2.55 21.05 14.77
C LYS A 206 -1.82 20.33 15.91
N LYS A 207 -1.38 19.07 15.72
CA LYS A 207 -0.66 18.27 16.73
C LYS A 207 0.76 17.96 16.27
N GLU A 208 1.74 18.51 16.98
CA GLU A 208 3.16 18.32 16.68
C GLU A 208 3.57 16.84 16.58
N VAL A 209 3.01 15.98 17.43
CA VAL A 209 3.28 14.54 17.46
C VAL A 209 2.83 13.77 16.20
N ASP A 210 2.01 14.40 15.36
CA ASP A 210 1.52 13.83 14.12
C ASP A 210 2.39 14.21 12.90
N TRP A 211 3.34 15.14 13.10
CA TRP A 211 4.31 15.56 12.11
C TRP A 211 5.60 14.74 12.20
N PHE A 212 6.18 14.41 11.06
CA PHE A 212 7.52 13.83 11.00
C PHE A 212 8.32 14.37 9.82
N GLU A 213 9.60 14.61 10.07
CA GLU A 213 10.53 15.04 9.04
C GLU A 213 10.91 13.85 8.12
N ARG A 214 10.98 14.13 6.82
CA ARG A 214 11.50 13.25 5.78
C ARG A 214 12.41 14.02 4.85
N GLU A 215 13.43 13.33 4.38
CA GLU A 215 14.18 13.74 3.21
C GLU A 215 13.36 13.37 1.97
N MET A 216 12.97 14.38 1.20
CA MET A 216 12.10 14.24 0.03
C MET A 216 12.76 14.92 -1.18
N TRP A 217 12.43 14.47 -2.38
CA TRP A 217 12.90 15.12 -3.60
C TRP A 217 11.92 14.97 -4.76
N ILE A 218 11.94 15.95 -5.64
CA ILE A 218 11.41 15.82 -7.00
C ILE A 218 12.46 15.08 -7.82
N ALA A 219 12.06 13.94 -8.41
CA ALA A 219 12.90 13.13 -9.26
C ALA A 219 12.95 13.64 -10.71
N LYS A 220 13.95 13.20 -11.48
CA LYS A 220 14.07 13.50 -12.93
C LYS A 220 12.81 13.16 -13.73
N ASN A 221 12.11 12.10 -13.36
CA ASN A 221 10.85 11.72 -13.99
C ASN A 221 9.63 12.50 -13.49
N GLY A 222 9.81 13.53 -12.67
CA GLY A 222 8.73 14.35 -12.11
C GLY A 222 7.98 13.74 -10.93
N SER A 223 8.41 12.60 -10.39
CA SER A 223 7.78 12.01 -9.20
C SER A 223 8.29 12.65 -7.90
N LEU A 224 7.44 12.75 -6.87
CA LEU A 224 7.88 13.08 -5.50
C LEU A 224 8.28 11.79 -4.78
N VAL A 225 9.55 11.71 -4.39
CA VAL A 225 10.17 10.53 -3.76
C VAL A 225 10.62 10.89 -2.35
N TYR A 226 10.71 9.89 -1.48
CA TYR A 226 11.30 10.05 -0.15
C TYR A 226 12.09 8.82 0.30
N TRP A 227 13.01 9.02 1.24
CA TRP A 227 13.72 7.91 1.90
C TRP A 227 12.92 7.34 3.07
N SER A 228 12.62 6.04 3.01
CA SER A 228 11.94 5.32 4.09
C SER A 228 12.95 4.63 5.00
N LYS A 229 13.26 5.24 6.16
CA LYS A 229 14.12 4.61 7.20
C LYS A 229 13.63 3.22 7.62
N LYS A 230 12.32 2.98 7.58
CA LYS A 230 11.71 1.69 7.98
C LYS A 230 11.95 0.58 6.96
N GLU A 231 11.99 0.92 5.67
CA GLU A 231 12.18 -0.05 4.58
C GLU A 231 13.58 0.00 3.97
N ASP A 232 14.42 0.89 4.50
CA ASP A 232 15.77 1.21 4.07
C ASP A 232 15.88 1.38 2.55
N ARG A 233 14.96 2.19 1.99
CA ARG A 233 14.84 2.39 0.54
C ARG A 233 14.06 3.65 0.16
N GLU A 234 14.21 4.02 -1.10
CA GLU A 234 13.46 5.07 -1.77
C GLU A 234 12.04 4.59 -2.11
N LEU A 235 11.06 5.43 -1.82
CA LEU A 235 9.65 5.19 -2.13
C LEU A 235 9.06 6.40 -2.83
N VAL A 236 8.32 6.15 -3.91
CA VAL A 236 7.52 7.18 -4.59
C VAL A 236 6.31 7.49 -3.71
N TYR A 237 6.15 8.77 -3.36
CA TYR A 237 5.00 9.28 -2.63
C TYR A 237 3.89 9.73 -3.60
N TYR A 238 4.25 10.52 -4.60
CA TYR A 238 3.39 10.91 -5.72
C TYR A 238 4.08 10.64 -7.04
N THR A 239 3.36 10.09 -8.00
CA THR A 239 3.85 9.92 -9.37
C THR A 239 3.87 11.27 -10.10
N SER A 240 4.54 11.33 -11.26
CA SER A 240 4.47 12.50 -12.14
C SER A 240 3.03 12.86 -12.51
N ASP A 241 2.23 11.85 -12.85
CA ASP A 241 0.83 12.03 -13.24
C ASP A 241 -0.04 12.54 -12.08
N ASP A 242 0.30 12.16 -10.85
CA ASP A 242 -0.36 12.69 -9.65
C ASP A 242 -0.07 14.18 -9.50
N ILE A 243 1.21 14.57 -9.58
CA ILE A 243 1.65 15.96 -9.39
C ILE A 243 1.09 16.86 -10.49
N ALA A 244 1.14 16.41 -11.75
CA ALA A 244 0.65 17.15 -12.91
C ALA A 244 -0.82 17.56 -12.78
N LYS A 245 -1.62 16.80 -12.01
CA LYS A 245 -3.05 17.05 -11.81
C LYS A 245 -3.40 17.56 -10.41
N ALA A 246 -2.43 17.64 -9.51
CA ALA A 246 -2.67 17.99 -8.12
C ALA A 246 -3.08 19.45 -7.97
N LYS A 247 -3.92 19.74 -6.99
CA LYS A 247 -4.16 21.09 -6.50
C LYS A 247 -3.25 21.35 -5.32
N ILE A 248 -2.49 22.45 -5.37
CA ILE A 248 -1.62 22.88 -4.28
C ILE A 248 -2.24 24.09 -3.60
N THR A 249 -2.33 24.05 -2.28
CA THR A 249 -2.92 25.16 -1.50
C THR A 249 -2.08 25.45 -0.27
N LEU A 250 -1.80 26.74 -0.05
CA LEU A 250 -1.19 27.21 1.19
C LEU A 250 -2.13 27.01 2.37
N ILE A 251 -1.57 26.68 3.52
CA ILE A 251 -2.29 26.59 4.79
C ILE A 251 -1.80 27.73 5.69
N PRO A 252 -2.70 28.57 6.24
CA PRO A 252 -2.32 29.63 7.17
C PRO A 252 -1.53 29.09 8.36
N ASN A 253 -0.55 29.86 8.85
CA ASN A 253 0.27 29.44 9.99
C ASN A 253 -0.56 29.20 11.26
N ASP A 254 -1.69 29.89 11.44
CA ASP A 254 -2.59 29.69 12.60
C ASP A 254 -3.42 28.38 12.51
N ASP A 255 -3.44 27.74 11.34
CA ASP A 255 -4.15 26.49 11.09
C ASP A 255 -3.26 25.24 11.10
N SER A 256 -1.99 25.39 11.46
CA SER A 256 -1.01 24.31 11.57
C SER A 256 -0.08 24.56 12.75
N CYS A 257 0.36 23.53 13.46
CA CYS A 257 1.40 23.71 14.48
C CYS A 257 2.81 23.88 13.86
N LYS A 258 2.95 23.62 12.56
CA LYS A 258 4.15 23.89 11.77
C LYS A 258 3.92 25.10 10.86
N PRO A 259 4.80 26.11 10.87
CA PRO A 259 4.70 27.21 9.92
C PRO A 259 5.00 26.74 8.50
N TRP A 260 4.68 27.58 7.51
CA TRP A 260 5.02 27.35 6.10
C TRP A 260 4.42 26.06 5.54
N THR A 261 3.20 25.77 6.00
CA THR A 261 2.45 24.57 5.62
C THR A 261 1.76 24.77 4.26
N PHE A 262 1.75 23.70 3.46
CA PHE A 262 0.99 23.60 2.23
C PHE A 262 0.39 22.19 2.08
N GLN A 263 -0.64 22.09 1.26
CA GLN A 263 -1.38 20.86 0.98
C GLN A 263 -1.27 20.52 -0.50
N VAL A 264 -1.05 19.24 -0.79
CA VAL A 264 -1.11 18.66 -2.13
C VAL A 264 -2.32 17.74 -2.18
N GLN A 265 -3.36 18.17 -2.89
CA GLN A 265 -4.62 17.44 -3.05
C GLN A 265 -4.70 16.85 -4.46
N LEU A 266 -4.77 15.53 -4.56
CA LEU A 266 -4.95 14.87 -5.84
C LEU A 266 -6.41 14.95 -6.29
N PRO A 267 -6.69 15.04 -7.60
CA PRO A 267 -8.06 15.01 -8.09
C PRO A 267 -8.66 13.62 -7.83
N PRO A 268 -9.98 13.52 -7.66
CA PRO A 268 -10.64 12.22 -7.59
C PRO A 268 -10.40 11.45 -8.89
N SER A 269 -10.23 10.13 -8.79
CA SER A 269 -10.07 9.23 -9.92
C SER A 269 -11.26 8.27 -9.97
N GLY A 270 -12.29 8.63 -10.73
CA GLY A 270 -13.56 7.90 -10.74
C GLY A 270 -14.26 8.00 -9.38
N GLU A 271 -14.49 6.86 -8.74
CA GLU A 271 -15.13 6.77 -7.41
C GLU A 271 -14.11 6.77 -6.25
N VAL A 272 -12.84 7.06 -6.56
CA VAL A 272 -11.76 7.05 -5.57
C VAL A 272 -11.37 8.47 -5.22
N GLU A 273 -11.42 8.78 -3.93
CA GLU A 273 -10.86 10.01 -3.37
C GLU A 273 -9.52 9.70 -2.71
N PHE A 274 -8.61 10.66 -2.79
CA PHE A 274 -7.30 10.55 -2.16
C PHE A 274 -7.23 11.53 -1.01
N ALA A 275 -6.79 11.05 0.15
CA ALA A 275 -6.42 11.92 1.25
C ALA A 275 -5.32 12.89 0.80
N SER A 276 -5.47 14.17 1.11
CA SER A 276 -4.45 15.18 0.87
C SER A 276 -3.14 14.84 1.59
N GLY A 277 -2.02 15.14 0.94
CA GLY A 277 -0.73 15.22 1.63
C GLY A 277 -0.52 16.62 2.19
N GLU A 278 -0.15 16.70 3.45
CA GLU A 278 0.13 17.96 4.13
C GLU A 278 1.60 18.01 4.53
N PHE A 279 2.25 19.11 4.16
CA PHE A 279 3.68 19.29 4.26
C PHE A 279 4.00 20.65 4.85
N ALA A 280 5.11 20.74 5.56
CA ALA A 280 5.65 22.02 6.03
C ALA A 280 7.16 22.06 5.75
N ALA A 281 7.61 23.19 5.21
CA ALA A 281 9.02 23.46 4.98
C ALA A 281 9.67 24.10 6.22
N GLU A 282 10.99 24.13 6.26
CA GLU A 282 11.74 24.76 7.36
C GLU A 282 11.65 26.29 7.37
N SER A 283 11.33 26.90 6.22
CA SER A 283 11.20 28.34 6.03
C SER A 283 10.18 28.67 4.94
N GLU A 284 9.74 29.94 4.91
CA GLU A 284 8.84 30.44 3.87
C GLU A 284 9.45 30.29 2.47
N ALA A 285 10.70 30.74 2.30
CA ALA A 285 11.40 30.63 1.02
C ALA A 285 11.51 29.18 0.53
N MET A 286 11.73 28.22 1.44
CA MET A 286 11.79 26.80 1.07
C MET A 286 10.42 26.23 0.71
N ARG A 287 9.34 26.66 1.38
CA ARG A 287 7.96 26.32 0.98
C ARG A 287 7.70 26.79 -0.45
N ASP A 288 8.08 28.03 -0.74
CA ASP A 288 7.83 28.63 -2.05
C ASP A 288 8.64 27.93 -3.15
N CYS A 289 9.91 27.56 -2.86
CA CYS A 289 10.70 26.71 -3.77
C CYS A 289 10.03 25.36 -4.04
N TRP A 290 9.50 24.69 -3.00
CA TRP A 290 8.78 23.43 -3.20
C TRP A 290 7.56 23.58 -4.11
N ILE A 291 6.77 24.64 -3.88
CA ILE A 291 5.57 24.93 -4.68
C ILE A 291 5.96 25.23 -6.13
N GLU A 292 6.97 26.07 -6.36
CA GLU A 292 7.48 26.39 -7.71
C GLU A 292 7.92 25.12 -8.46
N GLU A 293 8.61 24.19 -7.79
CA GLU A 293 9.01 22.92 -8.39
C GLU A 293 7.82 22.02 -8.76
N PHE A 294 6.76 22.01 -7.94
CA PHE A 294 5.54 21.32 -8.34
C PHE A 294 4.84 22.00 -9.51
N GLU A 295 4.79 23.33 -9.55
CA GLU A 295 4.14 24.11 -10.63
C GLU A 295 4.86 23.93 -11.97
N LYS A 296 6.20 23.82 -11.98
CA LYS A 296 7.00 23.47 -13.17
C LYS A 296 6.53 22.15 -13.79
N LEU A 297 6.25 21.15 -12.96
CA LEU A 297 5.78 19.83 -13.40
C LEU A 297 4.32 19.84 -13.87
N GLN A 298 3.50 20.80 -13.43
CA GLN A 298 2.12 20.96 -13.89
C GLN A 298 2.03 21.66 -15.24
N SER A 299 3.07 22.40 -15.63
CA SER A 299 3.14 23.16 -16.88
C SER A 299 3.86 22.42 -18.01
N SER A 300 4.40 21.22 -17.73
CA SER A 300 5.16 20.39 -18.68
C SER A 300 4.25 19.43 -19.45
#